data_AF-A0A183KKP1-F1
#
_entry.id   AF-A0A183KKP1-F1
#
_cell.length_a   1.000
_cell.length_b   1.000
_cell.length_c   1.000
_cell.angle_alpha   90.00
_cell.angle_beta   90.00
_cell.angle_gamma   90.00
#
_symmetry.space_group_name_H-M   'P 1'
#
loop_
_entity.id
_entity.type
_entity.pdbx_description
1 polymer ?
#
loop_
_entity_poly.entity_id
_entity_poly.type
_entity_poly.pdbx_seq_one_letter_code
_entity_poly.pdbx_strand_id
1 'polypeptide(L)'
;MRNISLLSLFPYSILAEHIGCYEGNGADYNGDQDQTSDGQPCAKWRISNSRKEIGPIYRYRLQYNETTSKLLSTSDYELDNFRSCRNPGGVKSQPWCYPIKVRGVSSGIQHCDIPKCCDVLAGTHKQNLPEFLSELVLPVWYSNRQPTEFNQYQKTRQI
;
A
#
# COMPACT_ATOMS: atom_id res chain seq x y z
N MET A 1 14.34 41.66 -3.06
CA MET A 1 13.55 40.96 -2.03
C MET A 1 12.68 39.92 -2.74
N ARG A 2 13.05 38.64 -2.68
CA ARG A 2 12.28 37.57 -3.34
C ARG A 2 11.16 37.15 -2.41
N ASN A 3 9.93 37.44 -2.83
CA ASN A 3 8.71 37.05 -2.15
C ASN A 3 8.52 35.54 -2.35
N ILE A 4 8.88 34.74 -1.35
CA ILE A 4 8.67 33.30 -1.38
C ILE A 4 7.21 33.08 -1.00
N SER A 5 6.37 32.84 -2.00
CA SER A 5 4.98 32.44 -1.83
C SER A 5 4.91 31.16 -0.99
N LEU A 6 4.36 31.25 0.22
CA LEU A 6 4.19 30.14 1.17
C LEU A 6 3.09 29.13 0.76
N LEU A 7 2.61 29.18 -0.49
CA LEU A 7 1.49 28.35 -0.96
C LEU A 7 1.90 26.98 -1.55
N SER A 8 3.19 26.61 -1.56
CA SER A 8 3.65 25.39 -2.26
C SER A 8 3.97 24.17 -1.39
N LEU A 9 3.80 24.23 -0.06
CA LEU A 9 4.25 23.15 0.84
C LEU A 9 3.13 22.23 1.37
N PHE A 10 1.87 22.39 0.97
CA PHE A 10 0.73 21.66 1.56
C PHE A 10 -0.17 20.78 0.65
N PRO A 11 0.14 20.43 -0.61
CA PRO A 11 -0.61 19.37 -1.31
C PRO A 11 0.01 17.97 -1.18
N TYR A 12 1.33 17.84 -1.01
CA TYR A 12 2.00 16.53 -1.06
C TYR A 12 1.78 15.66 0.19
N SER A 13 1.71 16.27 1.38
CA SER A 13 1.57 15.52 2.64
C SER A 13 0.22 14.84 2.79
N ILE A 14 -0.85 15.48 2.32
CA ILE A 14 -2.22 14.93 2.35
C ILE A 14 -2.33 13.74 1.40
N LEU A 15 -1.71 13.84 0.20
CA LEU A 15 -1.71 12.75 -0.76
C LEU A 15 -1.01 11.51 -0.20
N ALA A 16 0.14 11.68 0.48
CA ALA A 16 0.86 10.56 1.09
C ALA A 16 0.07 9.82 2.18
N GLU A 17 -0.75 10.53 2.96
CA GLU A 17 -1.62 9.92 3.97
C GLU A 17 -2.67 9.01 3.33
N HIS A 18 -3.28 9.44 2.23
CA HIS A 18 -4.28 8.66 1.52
C HIS A 18 -3.69 7.47 0.74
N ILE A 19 -2.43 7.57 0.30
CA ILE A 19 -1.71 6.44 -0.30
C ILE A 19 -1.49 5.33 0.73
N GLY A 20 -1.07 5.68 1.95
CA GLY A 20 -0.77 4.71 3.00
C GLY A 20 0.34 3.72 2.61
N CYS A 21 0.26 2.51 3.13
CA CYS A 21 1.19 1.42 2.87
C CYS A 21 0.45 0.08 2.77
N TYR A 22 1.11 -0.98 2.29
CA TYR A 22 0.53 -2.32 2.30
C TYR A 22 1.37 -3.32 3.11
N GLU A 23 0.71 -4.35 3.62
CA GLU A 23 1.32 -5.49 4.31
C GLU A 23 1.24 -6.76 3.45
N GLY A 24 2.15 -7.71 3.67
CA GLY A 24 2.18 -8.97 2.92
C GLY A 24 2.24 -8.75 1.40
N ASN A 25 1.21 -9.23 0.70
CA ASN A 25 1.01 -9.01 -0.75
C ASN A 25 -0.01 -7.90 -1.06
N GLY A 26 -0.51 -7.18 -0.04
CA GLY A 26 -1.47 -6.10 -0.21
C GLY A 26 -2.89 -6.54 -0.59
N ALA A 27 -3.29 -7.78 -0.26
CA ALA A 27 -4.67 -8.26 -0.48
C ALA A 27 -5.73 -7.35 0.16
N ASP A 28 -5.42 -6.79 1.32
CA ASP A 28 -6.29 -5.92 2.12
C ASP A 28 -6.00 -4.42 1.95
N TYR A 29 -5.13 -4.04 1.02
CA TYR A 29 -4.78 -2.64 0.78
C TYR A 29 -6.01 -1.82 0.40
N ASN A 30 -6.24 -0.71 1.10
CA ASN A 30 -7.42 0.14 0.96
C ASN A 30 -7.09 1.62 0.71
N GLY A 31 -5.83 2.00 0.49
CA GLY A 31 -5.44 3.37 0.15
C GLY A 31 -5.89 3.83 -1.24
N ASP A 32 -5.63 5.10 -1.54
CA ASP A 32 -6.12 5.79 -2.74
C ASP A 32 -5.10 5.83 -3.89
N GLN A 33 -4.00 5.06 -3.84
CA GLN A 33 -2.99 5.09 -4.91
C GLN A 33 -3.60 4.72 -6.26
N ASP A 34 -3.46 5.60 -7.25
CA ASP A 34 -4.02 5.44 -8.58
C ASP A 34 -2.94 5.54 -9.68
N GLN A 35 -1.69 5.34 -9.31
CA GLN A 35 -0.55 5.33 -10.23
C GLN A 35 0.30 4.07 -10.08
N THR A 36 0.79 3.62 -11.22
CA THR A 36 1.76 2.52 -11.35
C THR A 36 3.15 2.94 -10.89
N SER A 37 4.05 1.97 -10.68
CA SER A 37 5.46 2.24 -10.33
C SER A 37 6.22 3.09 -11.35
N ASP A 38 5.78 3.12 -12.60
CA ASP A 38 6.32 3.96 -13.68
C ASP A 38 5.52 5.26 -13.88
N GLY A 39 4.63 5.62 -12.96
CA GLY A 39 3.88 6.88 -12.97
C GLY A 39 2.72 6.94 -13.97
N GLN A 40 2.32 5.81 -14.56
CA GLN A 40 1.15 5.76 -15.43
C GLN A 40 -0.14 5.75 -14.59
N PRO A 41 -1.14 6.57 -14.95
CA PRO A 41 -2.40 6.62 -14.22
C PRO A 41 -3.22 5.34 -14.44
N CYS A 42 -3.90 4.88 -13.41
CA CYS A 42 -4.75 3.70 -13.44
C CYS A 42 -6.07 3.96 -14.16
N ALA A 43 -6.56 2.97 -14.89
CA ALA A 43 -7.90 2.96 -15.46
C ALA A 43 -8.94 2.60 -14.38
N LYS A 44 -10.21 2.86 -14.71
CA LYS A 44 -11.34 2.40 -13.89
C LYS A 44 -11.38 0.87 -13.89
N TRP A 45 -11.65 0.28 -12.73
CA TRP A 45 -11.70 -1.18 -12.55
C TRP A 45 -12.89 -1.83 -13.26
N ARG A 46 -13.96 -1.06 -13.46
CA ARG A 46 -15.12 -1.55 -14.20
C ARG A 46 -14.75 -1.76 -15.66
N ILE A 47 -14.72 -3.02 -16.07
CA ILE A 47 -14.42 -3.41 -17.44
C ILE A 47 -15.76 -3.53 -18.17
N SER A 48 -16.11 -2.52 -18.96
CA SER A 48 -17.32 -2.53 -19.79
C SER A 48 -17.07 -3.26 -21.10
N ASN A 49 -16.83 -4.58 -21.04
CA ASN A 49 -16.69 -5.38 -22.25
C ASN A 49 -18.01 -6.08 -22.54
N SER A 50 -18.51 -5.92 -23.77
CA SER A 50 -19.67 -6.57 -24.38
C SER A 50 -19.61 -8.12 -24.47
N ARG A 51 -18.70 -8.76 -23.72
CA ARG A 51 -18.62 -10.21 -23.60
C ARG A 51 -19.20 -10.62 -22.25
N LYS A 52 -20.34 -11.28 -22.35
CA LYS A 52 -21.29 -11.81 -21.36
C LYS A 52 -20.73 -12.70 -20.23
N GLU A 53 -19.46 -12.58 -19.86
CA GLU A 53 -18.89 -13.34 -18.74
C GLU A 53 -18.70 -12.43 -17.54
N ILE A 54 -19.50 -12.68 -16.50
CA ILE A 54 -19.28 -12.15 -15.16
C ILE A 54 -17.88 -12.60 -14.76
N GLY A 55 -16.97 -11.63 -14.58
CA GLY A 55 -15.61 -11.93 -14.12
C GLY A 55 -15.64 -12.56 -12.72
N PRO A 56 -14.52 -13.18 -12.28
CA PRO A 56 -14.44 -13.71 -10.93
C PRO A 56 -14.80 -12.64 -9.89
N ILE A 57 -15.61 -13.04 -8.91
CA ILE A 57 -16.00 -12.17 -7.80
C ILE A 57 -14.84 -12.09 -6.83
N TYR A 58 -14.41 -10.86 -6.52
CA TYR A 58 -13.38 -10.61 -5.53
C TYR A 58 -13.87 -9.69 -4.42
N ARG A 59 -13.13 -9.68 -3.31
CA ARG A 59 -13.32 -8.70 -2.24
C ARG A 59 -12.61 -7.40 -2.59
N TYR A 60 -13.34 -6.30 -2.51
CA TYR A 60 -12.82 -4.94 -2.68
C TYR A 60 -13.12 -4.09 -1.45
N ARG A 61 -12.18 -3.23 -1.06
CA ARG A 61 -12.39 -2.09 -0.17
C ARG A 61 -12.30 -0.84 -1.04
N LEU A 62 -13.40 -0.11 -1.21
CA LEU A 62 -13.49 0.91 -2.26
C LEU A 62 -13.05 2.29 -1.79
N GLN A 63 -12.97 2.50 -0.47
CA GLN A 63 -12.60 3.77 0.13
C GLN A 63 -11.43 3.62 1.11
N TYR A 64 -10.64 4.69 1.24
CA TYR A 64 -9.62 4.81 2.28
C TYR A 64 -10.23 4.60 3.67
N ASN A 65 -9.50 3.87 4.52
CA ASN A 65 -9.92 3.48 5.88
C ASN A 65 -11.23 2.68 5.98
N GLU A 66 -11.78 2.18 4.87
CA GLU A 66 -12.90 1.25 4.91
C GLU A 66 -12.43 -0.10 5.46
N THR A 67 -13.12 -0.61 6.49
CA THR A 67 -12.85 -1.93 7.11
C THR A 67 -13.71 -3.04 6.51
N THR A 68 -14.84 -2.68 5.90
CA THR A 68 -15.76 -3.61 5.26
C THR A 68 -15.32 -3.87 3.81
N SER A 69 -15.38 -5.13 3.38
CA SER A 69 -15.16 -5.49 1.98
C SER A 69 -16.48 -5.82 1.28
N LYS A 70 -16.58 -5.49 -0.01
CA LYS A 70 -17.68 -5.88 -0.89
C LYS A 70 -17.24 -6.97 -1.83
N LEU A 71 -18.09 -7.97 -2.03
CA LEU A 71 -17.90 -8.99 -3.06
C LEU A 71 -18.43 -8.43 -4.38
N LEU A 72 -17.52 -8.12 -5.31
CA LEU A 72 -17.84 -7.50 -6.59
C LEU A 72 -17.21 -8.27 -7.75
N SER A 73 -17.92 -8.31 -8.87
CA SER A 73 -17.40 -8.63 -10.20
C SER A 73 -16.90 -7.35 -10.87
N THR A 74 -15.99 -7.50 -11.84
CA THR A 74 -15.47 -6.39 -12.66
C THR A 74 -16.53 -5.66 -13.50
N SER A 75 -17.77 -6.15 -13.52
CA SER A 75 -18.92 -5.54 -14.20
C SER A 75 -19.73 -4.59 -13.32
N ASP A 76 -19.55 -4.65 -11.99
CA ASP A 76 -20.39 -3.95 -11.02
C ASP A 76 -20.18 -2.43 -11.07
N TYR A 77 -21.28 -1.69 -10.94
CA TYR A 77 -21.31 -0.24 -11.14
C TYR A 77 -20.51 0.51 -10.06
N GLU A 78 -20.34 -0.07 -8.88
CA GLU A 78 -19.50 0.49 -7.82
C GLU A 78 -18.05 0.66 -8.27
N LEU A 79 -17.61 -0.08 -9.29
CA LEU A 79 -16.27 0.03 -9.85
C LEU A 79 -16.15 1.13 -10.93
N ASP A 80 -17.26 1.79 -11.33
CA ASP A 80 -17.27 2.73 -12.47
C ASP A 80 -16.37 3.95 -12.28
N ASN A 81 -16.12 4.35 -11.04
CA ASN A 81 -15.22 5.46 -10.71
C ASN A 81 -14.05 5.02 -9.84
N PHE A 82 -13.95 3.72 -9.57
CA PHE A 82 -12.89 3.17 -8.75
C PHE A 82 -11.64 2.95 -9.62
N ARG A 83 -10.53 3.60 -9.25
CA ARG A 83 -9.25 3.55 -9.98
C ARG A 83 -8.08 3.09 -9.10
N SER A 84 -8.26 3.12 -7.78
CA SER A 84 -7.19 2.86 -6.83
C SER A 84 -6.67 1.43 -6.94
N CYS A 85 -5.36 1.26 -6.79
CA CYS A 85 -4.67 -0.01 -6.88
C CYS A 85 -5.18 -1.01 -5.85
N ARG A 86 -5.35 -2.27 -6.25
CA ARG A 86 -5.80 -3.35 -5.36
C ARG A 86 -5.07 -4.63 -5.71
N ASN A 87 -5.14 -5.61 -4.82
CA ASN A 87 -4.76 -6.99 -5.15
C ASN A 87 -5.95 -7.93 -4.89
N PRO A 88 -6.98 -7.92 -5.76
CA PRO A 88 -8.19 -8.68 -5.55
C PRO A 88 -7.87 -10.18 -5.39
N GLY A 89 -8.38 -10.77 -4.30
CA GLY A 89 -8.12 -12.18 -3.96
C GLY A 89 -6.69 -12.50 -3.53
N GLY A 90 -5.81 -11.50 -3.38
CA GLY A 90 -4.41 -11.73 -2.99
C GLY A 90 -3.62 -12.57 -3.99
N VAL A 91 -4.04 -12.61 -5.26
CA VAL A 91 -3.47 -13.52 -6.26
C VAL A 91 -2.10 -13.05 -6.76
N LYS A 92 -1.85 -11.75 -6.75
CA LYS A 92 -0.56 -11.16 -7.15
C LYS A 92 0.34 -10.91 -5.95
N SER A 93 1.59 -10.54 -6.22
CA SER A 93 2.60 -10.28 -5.19
C SER A 93 2.45 -8.91 -4.51
N GLN A 94 1.76 -7.96 -5.14
CA GLN A 94 1.53 -6.60 -4.61
C GLN A 94 0.29 -5.97 -5.28
N PRO A 95 -0.22 -4.83 -4.77
CA PRO A 95 -1.30 -4.10 -5.42
C PRO A 95 -0.95 -3.64 -6.83
N TRP A 96 -1.94 -3.67 -7.71
CA TRP A 96 -1.81 -3.41 -9.14
C TRP A 96 -3.04 -2.71 -9.69
N CYS A 97 -2.93 -2.23 -10.93
CA CYS A 97 -4.06 -1.70 -11.71
C CYS A 97 -3.83 -1.91 -13.21
N TYR A 98 -4.83 -1.56 -14.03
CA TYR A 98 -4.68 -1.45 -15.48
C TYR A 98 -4.19 -0.05 -15.83
N PRO A 99 -3.00 0.15 -16.41
CA PRO A 99 -2.50 1.46 -16.76
C PRO A 99 -3.22 2.06 -17.97
N ILE A 100 -3.43 3.37 -17.96
CA ILE A 100 -3.81 4.15 -19.14
C ILE A 100 -2.53 4.57 -19.84
N LYS A 101 -2.34 4.08 -21.07
CA LYS A 101 -1.23 4.45 -21.95
C LYS A 101 -1.72 5.38 -23.06
N VAL A 102 -0.78 5.91 -23.84
CA VAL A 102 -1.08 6.82 -24.97
C VAL A 102 -2.07 6.21 -25.97
N ARG A 103 -2.07 4.89 -26.12
CA ARG A 103 -2.98 4.15 -27.04
C ARG A 103 -4.28 3.68 -26.37
N GLY A 104 -4.56 4.12 -25.15
CA GLY A 104 -5.72 3.69 -24.35
C GLY A 104 -5.35 2.81 -23.17
N VAL A 105 -6.36 2.16 -22.57
CA VAL A 105 -6.18 1.27 -21.41
C VAL A 105 -5.40 0.02 -21.83
N SER A 106 -4.35 -0.34 -21.10
CA SER A 106 -3.61 -1.57 -21.35
C SER A 106 -4.45 -2.80 -20.99
N SER A 107 -4.37 -3.84 -21.82
CA SER A 107 -4.93 -5.15 -21.46
C SER A 107 -4.12 -5.89 -20.39
N GLY A 108 -2.88 -5.43 -20.11
CA GLY A 108 -2.01 -5.98 -19.08
C GLY A 108 -2.13 -5.19 -17.78
N ILE A 109 -1.79 -5.83 -16.67
CA ILE A 109 -1.70 -5.18 -15.37
C ILE A 109 -0.31 -4.60 -15.14
N GLN A 110 -0.21 -3.61 -14.26
CA GLN A 110 1.06 -3.12 -13.72
C GLN A 110 0.94 -2.93 -12.22
N HIS A 111 2.05 -3.20 -11.52
CA HIS A 111 2.15 -2.97 -10.09
C HIS A 111 2.21 -1.49 -9.76
N CYS A 112 1.72 -1.13 -8.57
CA CYS A 112 1.64 0.25 -8.13
C CYS A 112 2.79 0.67 -7.22
N ASP A 113 3.08 1.98 -7.23
CA ASP A 113 4.07 2.59 -6.35
C ASP A 113 3.49 2.77 -4.94
N ILE A 114 3.55 1.72 -4.13
CA ILE A 114 3.05 1.76 -2.75
C ILE A 114 4.15 1.20 -1.86
N PRO A 115 4.53 1.89 -0.78
CA PRO A 115 5.53 1.35 0.14
C PRO A 115 4.94 0.21 0.97
N LYS A 116 5.80 -0.73 1.40
CA LYS A 116 5.42 -1.69 2.43
C LYS A 116 5.43 -1.03 3.80
N CYS A 117 4.49 -1.39 4.66
CA CYS A 117 4.39 -0.77 5.99
C CYS A 117 5.65 -0.95 6.84
N CYS A 118 6.32 -2.11 6.75
CA CYS A 118 7.58 -2.35 7.46
C CYS A 118 8.74 -1.45 6.97
N ASP A 119 8.73 -1.04 5.70
CA ASP A 119 9.79 -0.20 5.13
C ASP A 119 9.61 1.27 5.54
N VAL A 120 8.36 1.72 5.66
CA VAL A 120 8.03 3.07 6.16
C VAL A 120 8.51 3.25 7.59
N LEU A 121 8.34 2.22 8.45
CA LEU A 121 8.82 2.22 9.83
C LEU A 121 10.35 2.18 9.94
N ALA A 122 11.04 1.58 8.97
CA ALA A 122 12.51 1.58 8.92
C ALA A 122 13.09 2.92 8.43
N GLY A 123 12.34 3.64 7.58
CA GLY A 123 12.72 4.95 7.05
C GLY A 123 12.54 6.10 8.04
N THR A 124 11.48 6.07 8.86
CA THR A 124 11.23 7.08 9.91
C THR A 124 12.21 7.00 11.07
N HIS A 125 12.92 5.87 11.24
CA HIS A 125 13.98 5.72 12.24
C HIS A 125 15.37 6.19 11.77
N LYS A 126 15.54 6.55 10.49
CA LYS A 126 16.85 6.94 9.92
C LYS A 126 17.02 8.45 9.67
N GLN A 127 15.97 9.24 9.81
CA GLN A 127 16.12 10.69 9.70
C GLN A 127 16.21 11.29 11.11
N ASN A 128 17.46 11.50 11.56
CA ASN A 128 17.89 12.15 12.81
C ASN A 128 18.12 11.28 14.07
N LEU A 129 18.72 10.09 13.97
CA LEU A 129 19.30 9.45 15.16
C LEU A 129 20.84 9.48 15.11
N PRO A 130 21.51 10.09 16.11
CA PRO A 130 22.96 9.98 16.25
C PRO A 130 23.37 8.50 16.30
N GLU A 131 24.45 8.17 15.60
CA GLU A 131 25.00 6.82 15.39
C GLU A 131 25.19 6.01 16.69
N PHE A 132 25.27 6.69 17.83
CA PHE A 132 25.48 6.15 19.16
C PHE A 132 24.28 5.43 19.80
N LEU A 133 23.04 5.62 19.34
CA LEU A 133 21.86 4.96 19.95
C LEU A 133 21.43 3.67 19.25
N SER A 134 22.18 3.21 18.24
CA SER A 134 21.89 1.96 17.52
C SER A 134 22.00 0.69 18.40
N GLU A 135 22.71 0.75 19.53
CA GLU A 135 22.93 -0.39 20.42
C GLU A 135 21.88 -0.57 21.53
N LEU A 136 20.98 0.40 21.75
CA LEU A 136 20.04 0.38 22.89
C LEU A 136 18.58 0.08 22.51
N VAL A 137 18.26 -0.05 21.22
CA VAL A 137 16.89 -0.34 20.78
C VAL A 137 16.71 -1.85 20.62
N LEU A 138 16.21 -2.52 21.66
CA LEU A 138 15.70 -3.88 21.49
C LEU A 138 14.48 -3.83 20.55
N PRO A 139 14.39 -4.71 19.56
CA PRO A 139 13.27 -4.73 18.61
C PRO A 139 11.95 -5.06 19.31
N VAL A 140 10.88 -4.38 18.89
CA VAL A 140 9.53 -4.36 19.52
C VAL A 140 8.88 -5.76 19.68
N TRP A 141 9.34 -6.78 18.95
CA TRP A 141 8.88 -8.16 19.15
C TRP A 141 9.24 -8.74 20.52
N TYR A 142 10.09 -8.06 21.29
CA TYR A 142 10.49 -8.46 22.63
C TYR A 142 9.48 -8.06 23.72
N SER A 143 8.60 -7.08 23.47
CA SER A 143 7.68 -6.57 24.51
C SER A 143 6.44 -7.43 24.73
N ASN A 144 6.18 -8.44 23.88
CA ASN A 144 4.96 -9.25 23.91
C ASN A 144 5.17 -10.75 24.21
N ARG A 145 6.33 -11.16 24.72
CA ARG A 145 6.56 -12.56 25.14
C ARG A 145 6.66 -12.72 26.65
N GLN A 146 6.05 -13.79 27.15
CA GLN A 146 5.98 -14.13 28.57
C GLN A 146 7.37 -14.22 29.23
N PRO A 147 7.48 -14.01 30.56
CA PRO A 147 8.75 -13.79 31.27
C PRO A 147 9.78 -14.93 31.26
N THR A 148 9.50 -16.07 30.63
CA THR A 148 10.30 -17.30 30.73
C THR A 148 11.40 -17.41 29.67
N GLU A 149 11.34 -16.68 28.56
CA GLU A 149 12.36 -16.78 27.49
C GLU A 149 13.58 -15.87 27.71
N PHE A 150 13.51 -14.89 28.63
CA PHE A 150 14.62 -13.98 28.93
C PHE A 150 15.87 -14.69 29.46
N ASN A 151 15.69 -15.73 30.28
CA ASN A 151 16.79 -16.46 30.90
C ASN A 151 17.53 -17.42 29.94
N GLN A 152 16.93 -17.76 28.81
CA GLN A 152 17.55 -18.68 27.83
C GLN A 152 18.49 -17.93 26.87
N TYR A 153 18.15 -16.68 26.54
CA TYR A 153 18.97 -15.80 25.72
C TYR A 153 20.24 -15.32 26.45
N GLN A 154 20.13 -14.98 27.74
CA GLN A 154 21.28 -14.60 28.57
C GLN A 154 22.26 -15.77 28.78
N LYS A 155 21.76 -17.01 28.85
CA LYS A 155 22.61 -18.22 28.99
C LYS A 155 23.38 -18.62 27.73
N THR A 156 22.91 -18.24 26.54
CA THR A 156 23.54 -18.61 25.26
C THR A 156 24.58 -17.60 24.77
N ARG A 157 24.75 -16.46 25.47
CA ARG A 157 25.77 -15.44 25.18
C ARG A 157 26.94 -15.39 26.16
N GLN A 158 26.97 -16.29 27.16
CA GLN A 158 28.07 -16.40 28.13
C GLN A 158 28.90 -17.69 27.95
N ILE A 159 28.81 -18.34 26.78
CA ILE A 159 29.72 -19.42 26.37
C ILE A 159 30.25 -19.08 24.98
#